data_AF-A0A1J3I760-F1
#
_entry.id   AF-A0A1J3I760-F1
#
_cell.length_a   1.000
_cell.length_b   1.000
_cell.length_c   1.000
_cell.angle_alpha   90.00
_cell.angle_beta   90.00
_cell.angle_gamma   90.00
#
_symmetry.space_group_name_H-M   'P 1'
#
loop_
_entity.id
_entity.type
_entity.pdbx_description
1 polymer ?
#
loop_
_entity_poly.entity_id
_entity_poly.type
_entity_poly.pdbx_seq_one_letter_code
_entity_poly.pdbx_strand_id
1 'polypeptide(L)'
;MMQTCCIHQSFCSPYRILPRSDALIGIKPPEPCKVAFTGKSQALRLSNLLWQRRLYVSLNANDGHPHTSMSMLEEEEETSTENNAAPTPEAELPFSKWSPSKYIWRGLSVPIIAGQVVLRILKGKIHWRNTLQQLERTGPKSLGVCLLTSTFVGMAFTIQFVREFTRLGLNRSIGGVLALAFSRELSPVITSIVVAGRMGSAFAAELGTMQVSEQTDTLRVLGADPIDYLITPRVIASCLALPFLTLMCFTVGMASSALLSDAVYGISINIIMDSAHRALRPWDIVSAMIKSQVFGAIISVISCSWGVTTTGGAKGVGESTTSAVVMSLVGIFIADFVLSSFFFQGAGDSLKNCV
;
A
#
# COMPACT_ATOMS: atom_id res chain seq x y z
N MET A 1 -7.11 61.53 16.86
CA MET A 1 -5.77 62.07 17.19
C MET A 1 -4.76 61.37 16.27
N MET A 2 -3.68 62.06 15.88
CA MET A 2 -2.69 61.77 14.81
C MET A 2 -2.23 60.28 14.69
N GLN A 3 -1.91 59.68 13.53
CA GLN A 3 -0.86 59.98 12.51
C GLN A 3 0.56 60.04 13.12
N THR A 4 1.65 59.54 12.52
CA THR A 4 1.97 58.84 11.23
C THR A 4 3.17 57.86 11.50
N CYS A 5 3.80 57.04 10.64
CA CYS A 5 3.94 56.81 9.19
C CYS A 5 3.72 55.29 8.87
N CYS A 6 3.67 54.72 7.65
CA CYS A 6 4.13 55.02 6.27
C CYS A 6 5.54 54.55 5.85
N ILE A 7 5.59 53.54 4.95
CA ILE A 7 6.42 53.35 3.73
C ILE A 7 5.79 52.12 3.01
N HIS A 8 5.10 52.29 1.86
CA HIS A 8 5.58 52.28 0.46
C HIS A 8 6.18 50.94 -0.02
N GLN A 9 5.90 50.40 -1.22
CA GLN A 9 5.03 50.80 -2.36
C GLN A 9 4.74 49.53 -3.21
N SER A 10 3.48 49.18 -3.56
CA SER A 10 2.81 49.36 -4.89
C SER A 10 3.65 48.95 -6.13
N PHE A 11 3.12 48.39 -7.23
CA PHE A 11 1.74 48.11 -7.70
C PHE A 11 1.81 46.95 -8.75
N CYS A 12 0.81 46.50 -9.53
CA CYS A 12 -0.54 46.98 -9.89
C CYS A 12 -1.54 45.79 -9.98
N SER A 13 -2.45 45.72 -10.97
CA SER A 13 -3.47 44.65 -11.12
C SER A 13 -3.81 44.31 -12.62
N PRO A 14 -5.04 44.02 -13.12
CA PRO A 14 -5.24 42.93 -14.11
C PRO A 14 -5.75 43.42 -15.50
N TYR A 15 -6.15 42.52 -16.42
CA TYR A 15 -7.46 42.53 -17.14
C TYR A 15 -7.67 41.27 -18.03
N ARG A 16 -8.66 41.27 -18.93
CA ARG A 16 -9.32 40.10 -19.58
C ARG A 16 -9.71 40.40 -21.04
N ILE A 17 -9.99 39.36 -21.84
CA ILE A 17 -10.72 39.31 -23.15
C ILE A 17 -9.85 39.25 -24.45
N LEU A 18 -10.40 38.55 -25.46
CA LEU A 18 -9.91 38.21 -26.83
C LEU A 18 -10.10 39.39 -27.85
N PRO A 19 -9.84 39.30 -29.20
CA PRO A 19 -9.38 38.18 -30.06
C PRO A 19 -8.32 38.46 -31.17
N ARG A 20 -7.77 37.37 -31.74
CA ARG A 20 -7.44 37.08 -33.18
C ARG A 20 -7.12 38.25 -34.15
N SER A 21 -5.86 38.35 -34.63
CA SER A 21 -5.47 37.94 -36.01
C SER A 21 -3.95 38.06 -36.32
N ASP A 22 -3.47 37.11 -37.13
CA ASP A 22 -2.39 37.14 -38.14
C ASP A 22 -1.21 38.13 -38.06
N ALA A 23 -0.01 37.60 -37.81
CA ALA A 23 1.26 38.08 -38.39
C ALA A 23 2.32 36.96 -38.41
N LEU A 24 3.09 36.84 -39.51
CA LEU A 24 4.23 35.91 -39.60
C LEU A 24 5.49 36.55 -38.97
N ILE A 25 6.34 35.71 -38.36
CA ILE A 25 7.81 35.74 -38.51
C ILE A 25 8.34 34.35 -38.10
N GLY A 26 9.28 33.80 -38.89
CA GLY A 26 9.75 32.42 -38.73
C GLY A 26 10.98 32.29 -37.84
N ILE A 27 11.13 31.13 -37.19
CA ILE A 27 12.34 30.74 -36.44
C ILE A 27 12.91 29.43 -37.03
N LYS A 28 14.21 29.43 -37.33
CA LYS A 28 14.95 28.31 -37.93
C LYS A 28 15.42 27.33 -36.83
N PRO A 29 15.21 26.00 -36.97
CA PRO A 29 15.71 25.02 -36.01
C PRO A 29 17.23 24.80 -36.13
N PRO A 30 17.92 24.39 -35.04
CA PRO A 30 19.36 24.11 -35.04
C PRO A 30 19.72 22.73 -35.63
N GLU A 31 21.00 22.55 -35.96
CA GLU A 31 21.51 21.40 -36.72
C GLU A 31 21.86 20.17 -35.85
N PRO A 32 21.70 18.93 -36.36
CA PRO A 32 22.04 17.71 -35.63
C PRO A 32 23.55 17.40 -35.64
N CYS A 33 24.06 16.88 -34.52
CA CYS A 33 25.47 16.55 -34.35
C CYS A 33 25.89 15.30 -35.16
N LYS A 34 27.07 15.33 -35.77
CA LYS A 34 27.61 14.23 -36.57
C LYS A 34 28.47 13.29 -35.72
N VAL A 35 28.11 12.01 -35.68
CA VAL A 35 29.00 10.92 -35.24
C VAL A 35 29.42 10.13 -36.47
N ALA A 36 30.73 10.08 -36.75
CA ALA A 36 31.28 9.32 -37.87
C ALA A 36 31.63 7.90 -37.43
N PHE A 37 31.32 6.92 -38.28
CA PHE A 37 31.88 5.57 -38.20
C PHE A 37 32.56 5.23 -39.52
N THR A 38 33.75 4.65 -39.45
CA THR A 38 34.58 4.34 -40.61
C THR A 38 34.13 3.04 -41.27
N GLY A 39 34.08 3.02 -42.61
CA GLY A 39 33.49 1.92 -43.37
C GLY A 39 34.47 0.79 -43.73
N LYS A 40 33.90 -0.30 -44.24
CA LYS A 40 34.57 -1.26 -45.12
C LYS A 40 33.58 -1.74 -46.19
N SER A 41 34.07 -1.90 -47.42
CA SER A 41 33.23 -2.18 -48.58
C SER A 41 32.77 -3.63 -48.65
N GLN A 42 31.50 -3.84 -49.00
CA GLN A 42 31.11 -4.94 -49.87
C GLN A 42 29.85 -4.55 -50.66
N ALA A 43 29.98 -4.47 -51.98
CA ALA A 43 28.88 -4.17 -52.89
C ALA A 43 28.59 -5.40 -53.73
N LEU A 44 27.33 -5.79 -53.89
CA LEU A 44 26.89 -6.71 -54.93
C LEU A 44 25.37 -6.65 -55.17
N ARG A 45 25.00 -6.55 -56.44
CA ARG A 45 23.70 -6.86 -57.08
C ARG A 45 22.42 -6.11 -56.65
N LEU A 46 21.94 -5.29 -57.61
CA LEU A 46 20.53 -5.27 -58.03
C LEU A 46 20.01 -6.73 -58.18
N SER A 47 18.77 -7.09 -57.85
CA SER A 47 17.54 -6.55 -58.46
C SER A 47 16.29 -7.13 -57.78
N ASN A 48 15.15 -6.45 -57.94
CA ASN A 48 13.77 -6.96 -57.78
C ASN A 48 13.35 -7.47 -56.37
N LEU A 49 12.06 -7.44 -55.99
CA LEU A 49 10.96 -6.52 -56.28
C LEU A 49 9.89 -6.77 -55.19
N LEU A 50 9.22 -5.71 -54.68
CA LEU A 50 8.06 -5.82 -53.75
C LEU A 50 8.40 -6.44 -52.35
N TRP A 51 7.55 -6.40 -51.33
CA TRP A 51 6.18 -5.86 -51.20
C TRP A 51 5.98 -5.10 -49.86
N GLN A 52 4.80 -4.51 -49.68
CA GLN A 52 4.36 -3.66 -48.57
C GLN A 52 4.28 -4.45 -47.22
N ARG A 53 4.29 -3.84 -46.01
CA ARG A 53 3.41 -2.74 -45.55
C ARG A 53 3.98 -1.86 -44.44
N ARG A 54 3.42 -0.65 -44.34
CA ARG A 54 3.62 0.34 -43.29
C ARG A 54 2.41 0.34 -42.34
N LEU A 55 2.64 0.60 -41.04
CA LEU A 55 1.59 0.74 -40.03
C LEU A 55 0.70 1.96 -40.33
N TYR A 56 -0.58 1.88 -39.95
CA TYR A 56 -1.44 3.03 -39.74
C TYR A 56 -2.13 2.92 -38.38
N VAL A 57 -1.93 3.95 -37.55
CA VAL A 57 -2.80 4.24 -36.40
C VAL A 57 -3.93 5.10 -36.93
N SER A 58 -5.17 4.83 -36.53
CA SER A 58 -6.31 5.71 -36.77
C SER A 58 -6.89 6.16 -35.43
N LEU A 59 -7.22 7.43 -35.35
CA LEU A 59 -7.75 8.11 -34.18
C LEU A 59 -8.76 9.11 -34.71
N ASN A 60 -10.03 9.02 -34.30
CA ASN A 60 -11.05 9.98 -34.73
C ASN A 60 -12.11 10.20 -33.63
N ALA A 61 -12.77 11.36 -33.67
CA ALA A 61 -13.74 11.80 -32.67
C ALA A 61 -14.86 12.64 -33.31
N ASN A 62 -15.87 12.94 -32.49
CA ASN A 62 -17.00 13.87 -32.70
C ASN A 62 -18.21 13.41 -33.57
N ASP A 63 -19.29 13.09 -32.85
CA ASP A 63 -20.59 13.79 -32.80
C ASP A 63 -21.60 13.79 -33.98
N GLY A 64 -22.84 13.35 -33.65
CA GLY A 64 -24.11 13.76 -34.27
C GLY A 64 -24.50 13.07 -35.59
N HIS A 65 -25.74 12.63 -35.84
CA HIS A 65 -27.00 12.65 -35.09
C HIS A 65 -27.82 11.35 -35.39
N PRO A 66 -28.92 11.04 -34.68
CA PRO A 66 -29.53 9.71 -34.68
C PRO A 66 -30.63 9.49 -35.73
N HIS A 67 -30.85 8.23 -36.12
CA HIS A 67 -32.17 7.72 -36.54
C HIS A 67 -32.40 6.29 -36.01
N THR A 68 -33.66 5.94 -35.81
CA THR A 68 -34.11 4.79 -35.01
C THR A 68 -34.65 3.65 -35.88
N SER A 69 -34.30 2.40 -35.57
CA SER A 69 -35.03 1.16 -35.96
C SER A 69 -35.21 0.91 -37.48
N MET A 70 -35.50 -0.29 -38.01
CA MET A 70 -36.16 -1.48 -37.46
C MET A 70 -35.89 -2.70 -38.37
N SER A 71 -36.00 -3.92 -37.84
CA SER A 71 -36.22 -5.14 -38.64
C SER A 71 -36.89 -6.21 -37.78
N MET A 72 -38.11 -6.62 -38.14
CA MET A 72 -38.98 -7.59 -37.46
C MET A 72 -40.09 -8.03 -38.44
N LEU A 73 -40.81 -9.11 -38.11
CA LEU A 73 -41.93 -9.71 -38.87
C LEU A 73 -41.50 -10.47 -40.16
N GLU A 74 -42.12 -11.56 -40.61
CA GLU A 74 -43.29 -12.37 -40.15
C GLU A 74 -43.09 -13.83 -40.70
N GLU A 75 -43.37 -14.91 -39.94
CA GLU A 75 -44.55 -15.83 -40.00
C GLU A 75 -44.66 -16.77 -41.23
N GLU A 76 -45.31 -17.96 -41.19
CA GLU A 76 -45.93 -18.71 -40.06
C GLU A 76 -44.89 -19.62 -39.35
N GLU A 77 -45.01 -20.91 -38.95
CA GLU A 77 -45.96 -22.07 -39.00
C GLU A 77 -45.55 -22.99 -37.79
N GLU A 78 -46.22 -24.02 -37.26
CA GLU A 78 -47.44 -24.83 -37.55
C GLU A 78 -48.03 -25.34 -36.17
N THR A 79 -48.78 -26.44 -36.11
CA THR A 79 -49.74 -26.78 -35.02
C THR A 79 -49.39 -28.06 -34.22
N SER A 80 -49.65 -28.09 -32.89
CA SER A 80 -50.56 -29.07 -32.22
C SER A 80 -50.48 -29.16 -30.68
N THR A 81 -51.61 -29.60 -30.11
CA THR A 81 -52.08 -29.57 -28.72
C THR A 81 -51.40 -30.57 -27.75
N GLU A 82 -51.14 -30.18 -26.48
CA GLU A 82 -51.77 -30.81 -25.29
C GLU A 82 -51.34 -30.23 -23.90
N ASN A 83 -52.33 -30.12 -23.01
CA ASN A 83 -52.32 -30.31 -21.54
C ASN A 83 -51.28 -29.64 -20.60
N ASN A 84 -51.75 -28.62 -19.89
CA ASN A 84 -51.66 -28.44 -18.42
C ASN A 84 -50.57 -29.21 -17.63
N ALA A 85 -49.42 -28.58 -17.40
CA ALA A 85 -48.62 -28.79 -16.19
C ALA A 85 -47.88 -27.50 -15.81
N ALA A 86 -48.03 -27.04 -14.57
CA ALA A 86 -47.25 -25.92 -14.05
C ALA A 86 -45.90 -26.44 -13.52
N PRO A 87 -44.74 -26.01 -14.07
CA PRO A 87 -43.45 -26.36 -13.48
C PRO A 87 -43.29 -25.61 -12.15
N THR A 88 -43.27 -26.36 -11.05
CA THR A 88 -42.82 -25.84 -9.76
C THR A 88 -41.39 -25.32 -9.89
N PRO A 89 -41.03 -24.19 -9.25
CA PRO A 89 -39.65 -23.71 -9.28
C PRO A 89 -38.75 -24.71 -8.53
N GLU A 90 -37.98 -25.50 -9.27
CA GLU A 90 -36.98 -26.38 -8.69
C GLU A 90 -35.94 -25.55 -7.93
N ALA A 91 -35.73 -25.89 -6.66
CA ALA A 91 -34.90 -25.09 -5.77
C ALA A 91 -33.42 -25.29 -6.13
N GLU A 92 -32.86 -24.38 -6.94
CA GLU A 92 -31.42 -24.36 -7.26
C GLU A 92 -30.60 -24.38 -5.96
N LEU A 93 -29.88 -25.48 -5.72
CA LEU A 93 -29.01 -25.64 -4.57
C LEU A 93 -27.89 -24.57 -4.62
N PRO A 94 -27.86 -23.59 -3.70
CA PRO A 94 -27.04 -22.39 -3.83
C PRO A 94 -25.52 -22.63 -3.71
N PHE A 95 -25.11 -23.88 -3.47
CA PHE A 95 -23.73 -24.30 -3.27
C PHE A 95 -23.04 -24.79 -4.55
N SER A 96 -23.77 -25.07 -5.63
CA SER A 96 -23.20 -25.64 -6.87
C SER A 96 -22.18 -24.70 -7.57
N LYS A 97 -22.33 -23.39 -7.40
CA LYS A 97 -21.53 -22.37 -8.11
C LYS A 97 -20.20 -22.00 -7.42
N TRP A 98 -19.81 -22.69 -6.35
CA TRP A 98 -18.61 -22.37 -5.56
C TRP A 98 -17.32 -22.93 -6.18
N SER A 99 -16.97 -22.41 -7.37
CA SER A 99 -15.59 -22.54 -7.86
C SER A 99 -14.66 -21.77 -6.91
N PRO A 100 -13.63 -22.40 -6.31
CA PRO A 100 -12.77 -21.75 -5.33
C PRO A 100 -11.93 -20.67 -6.02
N SER A 101 -12.40 -19.42 -5.91
CA SER A 101 -11.87 -18.26 -6.62
C SER A 101 -10.35 -18.15 -6.49
N LYS A 102 -9.66 -17.68 -7.53
CA LYS A 102 -8.18 -17.65 -7.66
C LYS A 102 -7.46 -17.05 -6.43
N TYR A 103 -8.13 -16.16 -5.71
CA TYR A 103 -7.68 -15.56 -4.45
C TYR A 103 -7.55 -16.55 -3.29
N ILE A 104 -8.42 -17.57 -3.20
CA ILE A 104 -8.38 -18.61 -2.15
C ILE A 104 -7.14 -19.48 -2.33
N TRP A 105 -6.86 -19.95 -3.55
CA TRP A 105 -5.65 -20.72 -3.86
C TRP A 105 -4.35 -19.90 -3.66
N ARG A 106 -4.33 -18.61 -4.04
CA ARG A 106 -3.21 -17.71 -3.73
C ARG A 106 -3.09 -17.41 -2.23
N GLY A 107 -4.20 -17.42 -1.49
CA GLY A 107 -4.24 -17.34 -0.03
C GLY A 107 -3.61 -18.57 0.64
N LEU A 108 -3.94 -19.78 0.17
CA LEU A 108 -3.41 -21.04 0.69
C LEU A 108 -1.88 -21.19 0.50
N SER A 109 -1.32 -20.58 -0.55
CA SER A 109 0.15 -20.57 -0.73
C SER A 109 0.90 -19.68 0.28
N VAL A 110 0.25 -18.67 0.88
CA VAL A 110 0.89 -17.78 1.87
C VAL A 110 1.43 -18.53 3.09
N PRO A 111 0.65 -19.35 3.84
CA PRO A 111 1.19 -20.07 5.00
C PRO A 111 2.25 -21.12 4.63
N ILE A 112 2.20 -21.69 3.42
CA ILE A 112 3.21 -22.63 2.93
C ILE A 112 4.55 -21.89 2.71
N ILE A 113 4.52 -20.73 2.04
CA ILE A 113 5.69 -19.88 1.84
C ILE A 113 6.19 -19.32 3.18
N ALA A 114 5.28 -18.95 4.10
CA ALA A 114 5.63 -18.52 5.45
C ALA A 114 6.42 -19.60 6.20
N GLY A 115 5.91 -20.83 6.22
CA GLY A 115 6.58 -21.97 6.86
C GLY A 115 7.95 -22.26 6.24
N GLN A 116 8.06 -22.22 4.91
CA GLN A 116 9.35 -22.38 4.23
C GLN A 116 10.35 -21.27 4.58
N VAL A 117 9.92 -20.00 4.59
CA VAL A 117 10.78 -18.86 4.96
C VAL A 117 11.24 -18.98 6.42
N VAL A 118 10.34 -19.29 7.36
CA VAL A 118 10.68 -19.49 8.78
C VAL A 118 11.70 -20.64 8.96
N LEU A 119 11.45 -21.79 8.33
CA LEU A 119 12.35 -22.94 8.38
C LEU A 119 13.73 -22.66 7.75
N ARG A 120 13.82 -21.78 6.75
CA ARG A 120 15.09 -21.42 6.11
C ARG A 120 15.85 -20.31 6.86
N ILE A 121 15.14 -19.37 7.50
CA ILE A 121 15.74 -18.43 8.47
C ILE A 121 16.36 -19.21 9.63
N LEU A 122 15.64 -20.18 10.20
CA LEU A 122 16.15 -21.08 11.25
C LEU A 122 17.36 -21.92 10.81
N LYS A 123 17.50 -22.21 9.51
CA LYS A 123 18.68 -22.91 8.94
C LYS A 123 19.85 -21.99 8.60
N GLY A 124 19.79 -20.69 8.91
CA GLY A 124 20.93 -19.77 8.90
C GLY A 124 21.53 -19.40 7.53
N LYS A 125 20.96 -19.85 6.40
CA LYS A 125 21.45 -19.53 5.04
C LYS A 125 21.05 -18.11 4.61
N ILE A 126 21.59 -17.09 5.28
CA ILE A 126 21.17 -15.69 5.13
C ILE A 126 22.19 -14.88 4.31
N HIS A 127 21.76 -14.35 3.16
CA HIS A 127 22.53 -13.45 2.32
C HIS A 127 22.60 -12.02 2.92
N TRP A 128 23.41 -11.84 3.96
CA TRP A 128 23.43 -10.61 4.79
C TRP A 128 23.60 -9.30 4.00
N ARG A 129 24.40 -9.30 2.92
CA ARG A 129 24.56 -8.15 2.02
C ARG A 129 23.23 -7.73 1.36
N ASN A 130 22.45 -8.70 0.90
CA ASN A 130 21.14 -8.45 0.28
C ASN A 130 20.14 -7.96 1.34
N THR A 131 20.17 -8.50 2.56
CA THR A 131 19.34 -8.04 3.69
C THR A 131 19.64 -6.57 4.04
N LEU A 132 20.92 -6.18 4.14
CA LEU A 132 21.32 -4.79 4.40
C LEU A 132 20.84 -3.84 3.29
N GLN A 133 21.03 -4.20 2.02
CA GLN A 133 20.59 -3.39 0.89
C GLN A 133 19.05 -3.24 0.84
N GLN A 134 18.31 -4.30 1.21
CA GLN A 134 16.85 -4.22 1.34
C GLN A 134 16.43 -3.35 2.53
N LEU A 135 17.14 -3.40 3.66
CA LEU A 135 16.89 -2.61 4.87
C LEU A 135 17.10 -1.09 4.61
N GLU A 136 18.19 -0.74 3.93
CA GLU A 136 18.50 0.64 3.50
C GLU A 136 17.44 1.19 2.52
N ARG A 137 16.97 0.36 1.58
CA ARG A 137 15.86 0.70 0.67
C ARG A 137 14.51 0.85 1.38
N THR A 138 14.35 0.17 2.52
CA THR A 138 13.11 -0.05 3.28
C THR A 138 12.80 1.05 4.29
N GLY A 139 13.70 1.28 5.26
CA GLY A 139 13.42 2.12 6.43
C GLY A 139 13.30 3.61 6.07
N PRO A 140 14.38 4.25 5.59
CA PRO A 140 14.40 5.68 5.25
C PRO A 140 13.28 6.14 4.31
N LYS A 141 12.91 5.32 3.30
CA LYS A 141 11.86 5.65 2.32
C LYS A 141 10.43 5.56 2.84
N SER A 142 10.26 5.00 4.04
CA SER A 142 8.98 4.83 4.73
C SER A 142 8.86 5.77 5.93
N LEU A 143 9.98 6.04 6.62
CA LEU A 143 10.07 6.84 7.85
C LEU A 143 9.33 8.19 7.74
N GLY A 144 9.59 8.99 6.70
CA GLY A 144 8.96 10.31 6.56
C GLY A 144 7.43 10.27 6.46
N VAL A 145 6.87 9.24 5.82
CA VAL A 145 5.41 9.06 5.74
C VAL A 145 4.86 8.59 7.08
N CYS A 146 5.53 7.62 7.71
CA CYS A 146 5.12 7.06 9.00
C CYS A 146 5.08 8.14 10.10
N LEU A 147 6.15 8.95 10.20
CA LEU A 147 6.20 10.07 11.15
C LEU A 147 5.08 11.08 10.92
N LEU A 148 4.89 11.53 9.67
CA LEU A 148 3.82 12.49 9.33
C LEU A 148 2.43 11.96 9.72
N THR A 149 2.15 10.68 9.44
CA THR A 149 0.88 10.05 9.88
C THR A 149 0.77 9.94 11.41
N SER A 150 1.86 9.61 12.12
CA SER A 150 1.85 9.52 13.58
C SER A 150 1.57 10.86 14.26
N THR A 151 2.11 11.97 13.70
CA THR A 151 1.85 13.33 14.17
C THR A 151 0.35 13.65 14.12
N PHE A 152 -0.28 13.44 12.96
CA PHE A 152 -1.70 13.77 12.76
C PHE A 152 -2.64 12.86 13.56
N VAL A 153 -2.34 11.56 13.69
CA VAL A 153 -3.17 10.67 14.53
C VAL A 153 -3.00 11.00 16.01
N GLY A 154 -1.79 11.34 16.48
CA GLY A 154 -1.56 11.88 17.83
C GLY A 154 -2.46 13.09 18.12
N MET A 155 -2.44 14.07 17.23
CA MET A 155 -3.30 15.26 17.32
C MET A 155 -4.81 14.91 17.33
N ALA A 156 -5.27 14.11 16.37
CA ALA A 156 -6.68 13.77 16.22
C ALA A 156 -7.24 12.91 17.39
N PHE A 157 -6.42 12.01 17.94
CA PHE A 157 -6.78 11.17 19.08
C PHE A 157 -6.76 11.98 20.39
N THR A 158 -5.79 12.89 20.56
CA THR A 158 -5.72 13.83 21.68
C THR A 158 -6.98 14.69 21.80
N ILE A 159 -7.48 15.26 20.70
CA ILE A 159 -8.71 16.08 20.68
C ILE A 159 -9.92 15.30 21.22
N GLN A 160 -9.99 13.99 20.98
CA GLN A 160 -11.08 13.15 21.46
C GLN A 160 -10.92 12.85 22.96
N PHE A 161 -9.74 12.39 23.38
CA PHE A 161 -9.49 11.99 24.76
C PHE A 161 -9.50 13.17 25.74
N VAL A 162 -8.90 14.31 25.40
CA VAL A 162 -8.89 15.49 26.27
C VAL A 162 -10.32 15.97 26.53
N ARG A 163 -11.18 16.05 25.50
CA ARG A 163 -12.56 16.51 25.65
C ARG A 163 -13.38 15.60 26.57
N GLU A 164 -13.22 14.29 26.46
CA GLU A 164 -14.00 13.36 27.29
C GLU A 164 -13.48 13.27 28.73
N PHE A 165 -12.17 13.22 28.93
CA PHE A 165 -11.58 13.23 30.27
C PHE A 165 -11.81 14.56 31.00
N THR A 166 -11.93 15.69 30.29
CA THR A 166 -12.32 16.98 30.87
C THR A 166 -13.74 16.96 31.41
N ARG A 167 -14.70 16.32 30.71
CA ARG A 167 -16.07 16.13 31.21
C ARG A 167 -16.12 15.29 32.48
N LEU A 168 -15.22 14.32 32.61
CA LEU A 168 -15.07 13.46 33.80
C LEU A 168 -14.21 14.09 34.92
N GLY A 169 -13.61 15.28 34.69
CA GLY A 169 -12.69 15.93 35.64
C GLY A 169 -11.30 15.27 35.75
N LEU A 170 -10.98 14.29 34.90
CA LEU A 170 -9.81 13.41 34.99
C LEU A 170 -8.58 13.92 34.24
N ASN A 171 -8.38 15.24 34.20
CA ASN A 171 -7.33 15.89 33.38
C ASN A 171 -5.91 15.36 33.64
N ARG A 172 -5.60 14.97 34.89
CA ARG A 172 -4.29 14.41 35.27
C ARG A 172 -4.05 12.97 34.77
N SER A 173 -5.06 12.28 34.24
CA SER A 173 -4.98 10.91 33.76
C SER A 173 -4.88 10.80 32.23
N ILE A 174 -5.08 11.90 31.50
CA ILE A 174 -5.10 11.94 30.03
C ILE A 174 -3.79 11.36 29.46
N GLY A 175 -2.63 11.87 29.90
CA GLY A 175 -1.33 11.46 29.38
C GLY A 175 -1.06 9.96 29.57
N GLY A 176 -1.46 9.39 30.71
CA GLY A 176 -1.35 7.97 30.98
C GLY A 176 -2.18 7.09 30.06
N VAL A 177 -3.46 7.41 29.88
CA VAL A 177 -4.37 6.67 28.99
C VAL A 177 -3.92 6.79 27.53
N LEU A 178 -3.46 7.98 27.14
CA LEU A 178 -2.93 8.27 25.82
C LEU A 178 -1.66 7.46 25.52
N ALA A 179 -0.72 7.41 26.46
CA ALA A 179 0.50 6.60 26.34
C ALA A 179 0.21 5.11 26.19
N LEU A 180 -0.74 4.57 26.97
CA LEU A 180 -1.16 3.18 26.88
C LEU A 180 -1.85 2.85 25.55
N ALA A 181 -2.71 3.73 25.04
CA ALA A 181 -3.37 3.56 23.75
C ALA A 181 -2.36 3.60 22.59
N PHE A 182 -1.39 4.51 22.65
CA PHE A 182 -0.32 4.62 21.65
C PHE A 182 0.62 3.41 21.67
N SER A 183 1.07 2.96 22.83
CA SER A 183 2.00 1.82 22.90
C SER A 183 1.34 0.50 22.50
N ARG A 184 0.15 0.19 23.01
CA ARG A 184 -0.44 -1.16 22.87
C ARG A 184 -1.00 -1.42 21.48
N GLU A 185 -1.74 -0.46 20.92
CA GLU A 185 -2.51 -0.66 19.68
C GLU A 185 -2.10 0.33 18.58
N LEU A 186 -2.20 1.66 18.84
CA LEU A 186 -2.12 2.66 17.76
C LEU A 186 -0.76 2.67 17.04
N SER A 187 0.36 2.80 17.75
CA SER A 187 1.68 2.90 17.10
C SER A 187 2.05 1.69 16.23
N PRO A 188 1.95 0.43 16.69
CA PRO A 188 2.28 -0.72 15.85
C PRO A 188 1.30 -0.89 14.67
N VAL A 189 -0.01 -0.70 14.89
CA VAL A 189 -1.03 -0.85 13.84
C VAL A 189 -0.87 0.24 12.76
N ILE A 190 -0.84 1.52 13.13
CA ILE A 190 -0.71 2.64 12.16
C ILE A 190 0.57 2.50 11.32
N THR A 191 1.70 2.20 11.97
CA THR A 191 2.99 2.03 11.28
C THR A 191 2.93 0.86 10.29
N SER A 192 2.35 -0.27 10.68
CA SER A 192 2.22 -1.44 9.81
C SER A 192 1.29 -1.20 8.61
N ILE A 193 0.20 -0.45 8.77
CA ILE A 193 -0.72 -0.08 7.68
C ILE A 193 -0.01 0.79 6.63
N VAL A 194 0.71 1.83 7.06
CA VAL A 194 1.46 2.73 6.17
C VAL A 194 2.58 1.98 5.44
N VAL A 195 3.27 1.09 6.13
CA VAL A 195 4.34 0.27 5.55
C VAL A 195 3.81 -0.82 4.62
N ALA A 196 2.65 -1.43 4.89
CA ALA A 196 1.98 -2.34 3.97
C ALA A 196 1.67 -1.64 2.64
N GLY A 197 1.09 -0.44 2.69
CA GLY A 197 0.82 0.36 1.50
C GLY A 197 2.07 0.80 0.72
N ARG A 198 3.17 1.13 1.42
CA ARG A 198 4.42 1.63 0.78
C ARG A 198 5.36 0.51 0.35
N MET A 199 5.82 -0.32 1.29
CA MET A 199 6.80 -1.39 1.03
C MET A 199 6.15 -2.67 0.51
N GLY A 200 4.96 -3.03 1.01
CA GLY A 200 4.25 -4.21 0.52
C GLY A 200 3.97 -4.10 -0.98
N SER A 201 3.43 -2.94 -1.41
CA SER A 201 3.29 -2.61 -2.84
C SER A 201 4.61 -2.73 -3.60
N ALA A 202 5.70 -2.15 -3.09
CA ALA A 202 7.00 -2.18 -3.77
C ALA A 202 7.56 -3.61 -3.90
N PHE A 203 7.42 -4.46 -2.87
CA PHE A 203 7.87 -5.85 -2.90
C PHE A 203 7.03 -6.70 -3.87
N ALA A 204 5.70 -6.53 -3.86
CA ALA A 204 4.80 -7.21 -4.78
C ALA A 204 5.04 -6.80 -6.24
N ALA A 205 5.26 -5.50 -6.51
CA ALA A 205 5.50 -4.98 -7.85
C ALA A 205 6.89 -5.39 -8.40
N GLU A 206 7.96 -5.30 -7.59
CA GLU A 206 9.29 -5.75 -7.98
C GLU A 206 9.29 -7.25 -8.32
N LEU A 207 8.73 -8.10 -7.44
CA LEU A 207 8.70 -9.55 -7.65
C LEU A 207 7.72 -9.98 -8.74
N GLY A 208 6.58 -9.29 -8.88
CA GLY A 208 5.64 -9.52 -9.98
C GLY A 208 6.25 -9.20 -11.33
N THR A 209 7.07 -8.15 -11.43
CA THR A 209 7.82 -7.82 -12.65
C THR A 209 8.87 -8.90 -12.95
N MET A 210 9.65 -9.33 -11.95
CA MET A 210 10.62 -10.42 -12.12
C MET A 210 9.97 -11.74 -12.56
N GLN A 211 8.78 -12.06 -12.05
CA GLN A 211 8.04 -13.26 -12.44
C GLN A 211 7.47 -13.17 -13.87
N VAL A 212 6.96 -12.00 -14.26
CA VAL A 212 6.43 -11.74 -15.62
C VAL A 212 7.55 -11.67 -16.68
N SER A 213 8.79 -11.39 -16.28
CA SER A 213 9.99 -11.43 -17.14
C SER A 213 10.81 -12.73 -17.02
N GLU A 214 10.24 -13.81 -16.44
CA GLU A 214 10.86 -15.13 -16.25
C GLU A 214 12.23 -15.12 -15.52
N GLN A 215 12.55 -14.04 -14.81
CA GLN A 215 13.80 -13.91 -14.05
C GLN A 215 13.81 -14.83 -12.83
N THR A 216 12.64 -15.04 -12.20
CA THR A 216 12.47 -16.02 -11.10
C THR A 216 12.79 -17.45 -11.57
N ASP A 217 12.43 -17.79 -12.81
CA ASP A 217 12.62 -19.12 -13.38
C ASP A 217 14.03 -19.31 -13.94
N THR A 218 14.62 -18.24 -14.48
CA THR A 218 16.06 -18.18 -14.80
C THR A 218 16.91 -18.50 -13.56
N LEU A 219 16.57 -17.98 -12.37
CA LEU A 219 17.27 -18.31 -11.12
C LEU A 219 17.16 -19.81 -10.75
N ARG A 220 16.00 -20.43 -10.97
CA ARG A 220 15.80 -21.88 -10.75
C ARG A 220 16.70 -22.72 -11.66
N VAL A 221 16.80 -22.34 -12.94
CA VAL A 221 17.69 -23.01 -13.92
C VAL A 221 19.17 -22.86 -13.55
N LEU A 222 19.55 -21.72 -12.94
CA LEU A 222 20.90 -21.49 -12.40
C LEU A 222 21.16 -22.19 -11.04
N GLY A 223 20.23 -23.03 -10.56
CA GLY A 223 20.37 -23.77 -9.30
C GLY A 223 20.17 -22.94 -8.04
N ALA A 224 19.67 -21.70 -8.15
CA ALA A 224 19.42 -20.81 -7.02
C ALA A 224 17.94 -20.82 -6.62
N ASP A 225 17.65 -21.19 -5.37
CA ASP A 225 16.29 -21.10 -4.82
C ASP A 225 15.81 -19.63 -4.77
N PRO A 226 14.76 -19.24 -5.52
CA PRO A 226 14.33 -17.84 -5.57
C PRO A 226 13.78 -17.34 -4.23
N ILE A 227 13.26 -18.25 -3.39
CA ILE A 227 12.78 -17.91 -2.03
C ILE A 227 13.93 -17.38 -1.17
N ASP A 228 15.10 -18.03 -1.22
CA ASP A 228 16.26 -17.71 -0.37
C ASP A 228 16.99 -16.45 -0.85
N TYR A 229 17.00 -16.23 -2.16
CA TYR A 229 17.68 -15.09 -2.76
C TYR A 229 16.83 -13.81 -2.77
N LEU A 230 15.49 -13.93 -2.92
CA LEU A 230 14.59 -12.79 -3.10
C LEU A 230 13.65 -12.52 -1.92
N ILE A 231 13.08 -13.56 -1.29
CA ILE A 231 12.03 -13.41 -0.27
C ILE A 231 12.67 -13.28 1.12
N THR A 232 13.50 -14.23 1.52
CA THR A 232 14.17 -14.25 2.84
C THR A 232 14.85 -12.93 3.23
N PRO A 233 15.69 -12.27 2.41
CA PRO A 233 16.30 -10.99 2.77
C PRO A 233 15.29 -9.84 2.92
N ARG A 234 14.19 -9.83 2.15
CA ARG A 234 13.12 -8.83 2.29
C ARG A 234 12.35 -9.01 3.60
N VAL A 235 12.07 -10.26 3.97
CA VAL A 235 11.36 -10.61 5.22
C VAL A 235 12.19 -10.24 6.44
N ILE A 236 13.49 -10.55 6.45
CA ILE A 236 14.38 -10.14 7.55
C ILE A 236 14.48 -8.60 7.62
N ALA A 237 14.61 -7.92 6.47
CA ALA A 237 14.70 -6.45 6.43
C ALA A 237 13.44 -5.75 6.99
N SER A 238 12.23 -6.17 6.63
CA SER A 238 11.00 -5.57 7.18
C SER A 238 10.73 -5.95 8.63
N CYS A 239 11.09 -7.17 9.04
CA CYS A 239 11.04 -7.67 10.41
C CYS A 239 11.92 -6.81 11.35
N LEU A 240 13.10 -6.37 10.90
CA LEU A 240 13.97 -5.46 11.65
C LEU A 240 13.55 -3.99 11.54
N ALA A 241 13.01 -3.55 10.40
CA ALA A 241 12.64 -2.15 10.18
C ALA A 241 11.39 -1.71 10.95
N LEU A 242 10.35 -2.56 11.03
CA LEU A 242 9.09 -2.17 11.67
C LEU A 242 9.17 -1.82 13.16
N PRO A 243 9.87 -2.56 14.04
CA PRO A 243 9.96 -2.16 15.45
C PRO A 243 10.68 -0.82 15.63
N PHE A 244 11.70 -0.52 14.82
CA PHE A 244 12.36 0.79 14.84
C PHE A 244 11.45 1.93 14.36
N LEU A 245 10.73 1.72 13.24
CA LEU A 245 9.74 2.67 12.74
C LEU A 245 8.60 2.89 13.74
N THR A 246 8.14 1.83 14.40
CA THR A 246 7.04 1.87 15.40
C THR A 246 7.43 2.68 16.63
N LEU A 247 8.67 2.50 17.13
CA LEU A 247 9.19 3.26 18.26
C LEU A 247 9.31 4.76 17.92
N MET A 248 9.74 5.09 16.70
CA MET A 248 9.79 6.47 16.21
C MET A 248 8.39 7.09 16.04
N CYS A 249 7.40 6.33 15.55
CA CYS A 249 6.01 6.76 15.51
C CYS A 249 5.40 6.95 16.90
N PHE A 250 5.79 6.14 17.89
CA PHE A 250 5.35 6.30 19.28
C PHE A 250 5.86 7.60 19.89
N THR A 251 7.16 7.90 19.79
CA THR A 251 7.73 9.12 20.36
C THR A 251 7.18 10.39 19.69
N VAL A 252 7.05 10.39 18.37
CA VAL A 252 6.52 11.54 17.61
C VAL A 252 5.01 11.72 17.82
N GLY A 253 4.23 10.62 17.89
CA GLY A 253 2.80 10.68 18.22
C GLY A 253 2.53 11.19 19.64
N MET A 254 3.32 10.75 20.63
CA MET A 254 3.23 11.28 22.00
C MET A 254 3.68 12.74 22.10
N ALA A 255 4.72 13.14 21.38
CA ALA A 255 5.17 14.54 21.33
C ALA A 255 4.13 15.47 20.69
N SER A 256 3.54 15.08 19.55
CA SER A 256 2.49 15.89 18.89
C SER A 256 1.24 16.03 19.76
N SER A 257 0.89 14.96 20.48
CA SER A 257 -0.21 14.92 21.44
C SER A 257 -0.01 15.88 22.62
N ALA A 258 1.18 15.87 23.22
CA ALA A 258 1.49 16.70 24.37
C ALA A 258 1.57 18.19 23.99
N LEU A 259 2.17 18.51 22.83
CA LEU A 259 2.21 19.87 22.28
C LEU A 259 0.81 20.42 21.97
N LEU A 260 -0.09 19.60 21.40
CA LEU A 260 -1.46 20.04 21.11
C LEU A 260 -2.28 20.28 22.39
N SER A 261 -2.08 19.45 23.41
CA SER A 261 -2.78 19.58 24.70
C SER A 261 -2.42 20.87 25.44
N ASP A 262 -1.14 21.25 25.38
CA ASP A 262 -0.64 22.52 25.92
C ASP A 262 -1.23 23.70 25.12
N ALA A 263 -1.08 23.69 23.80
CA ALA A 263 -1.46 24.79 22.91
C ALA A 263 -2.98 25.03 22.75
N VAL A 264 -3.82 23.99 22.86
CA VAL A 264 -5.28 24.10 22.62
C VAL A 264 -6.10 24.03 23.92
N TYR A 265 -5.62 23.31 24.93
CA TYR A 265 -6.38 23.04 26.15
C TYR A 265 -5.71 23.58 27.43
N GLY A 266 -4.52 24.19 27.33
CA GLY A 266 -3.79 24.73 28.48
C GLY A 266 -3.30 23.66 29.47
N ILE A 267 -3.26 22.39 29.07
CA ILE A 267 -2.81 21.30 29.93
C ILE A 267 -1.29 21.16 29.78
N SER A 268 -0.56 21.65 30.79
CA SER A 268 0.91 21.68 30.76
C SER A 268 1.52 20.36 30.35
N ILE A 269 2.42 20.41 29.36
CA ILE A 269 3.18 19.26 28.83
C ILE A 269 3.81 18.38 29.92
N ASN A 270 4.26 18.97 31.03
CA ASN A 270 4.86 18.25 32.16
C ASN A 270 3.85 17.31 32.85
N ILE A 271 2.59 17.72 32.99
CA ILE A 271 1.52 16.90 33.60
C ILE A 271 1.24 15.68 32.72
N ILE A 272 1.27 15.86 31.41
CA ILE A 272 1.01 14.81 30.42
C ILE A 272 2.17 13.81 30.38
N MET A 273 3.41 14.29 30.37
CA MET A 273 4.59 13.42 30.36
C MET A 273 4.79 12.64 31.66
N ASP A 274 4.55 13.25 32.82
CA ASP A 274 4.55 12.54 34.11
C ASP A 274 3.40 11.52 34.21
N SER A 275 2.19 11.89 33.76
CA SER A 275 1.05 10.96 33.67
C SER A 275 1.33 9.78 32.74
N ALA A 276 1.95 10.03 31.58
CA ALA A 276 2.41 9.00 30.65
C ALA A 276 3.45 8.08 31.30
N HIS A 277 4.50 8.63 31.90
CA HIS A 277 5.58 7.88 32.55
C HIS A 277 5.08 7.03 33.72
N ARG A 278 4.10 7.51 34.50
CA ARG A 278 3.51 6.76 35.63
C ARG A 278 2.53 5.65 35.20
N ALA A 279 1.99 5.70 33.98
CA ALA A 279 1.08 4.68 33.46
C ALA A 279 1.77 3.60 32.61
N LEU A 280 2.76 4.00 31.80
CA LEU A 280 3.44 3.13 30.84
C LEU A 280 4.37 2.14 31.56
N ARG A 281 4.21 0.84 31.31
CA ARG A 281 5.12 -0.20 31.81
C ARG A 281 6.16 -0.54 30.74
N PRO A 282 7.39 -0.96 31.09
CA PRO A 282 8.37 -1.45 30.11
C PRO A 282 7.83 -2.58 29.23
N TRP A 283 6.94 -3.42 29.78
CA TRP A 283 6.24 -4.48 29.06
C TRP A 283 5.38 -3.96 27.90
N ASP A 284 4.75 -2.79 28.04
CA ASP A 284 3.91 -2.22 26.98
C ASP A 284 4.76 -1.91 25.74
N ILE A 285 5.95 -1.31 25.91
CA ILE A 285 6.90 -1.04 24.83
C ILE A 285 7.40 -2.35 24.20
N VAL A 286 7.79 -3.34 25.01
CA VAL A 286 8.28 -4.64 24.51
C VAL A 286 7.20 -5.37 23.72
N SER A 287 5.95 -5.36 24.19
CA SER A 287 4.81 -5.96 23.46
C SER A 287 4.57 -5.27 22.10
N ALA A 288 4.72 -3.95 22.02
CA ALA A 288 4.61 -3.17 20.78
C ALA A 288 5.71 -3.51 19.77
N MET A 289 6.95 -3.71 20.25
CA MET A 289 8.08 -4.14 19.43
C MET A 289 7.85 -5.56 18.88
N ILE A 290 7.35 -6.49 19.70
CA ILE A 290 7.06 -7.86 19.25
C ILE A 290 5.89 -7.88 18.26
N LYS A 291 4.79 -7.15 18.52
CA LYS A 291 3.67 -6.96 17.57
C LYS A 291 4.17 -6.47 16.21
N SER A 292 4.89 -5.35 16.20
CA SER A 292 5.38 -4.72 14.97
C SER A 292 6.39 -5.59 14.22
N GLN A 293 7.21 -6.39 14.93
CA GLN A 293 8.08 -7.40 14.31
C GLN A 293 7.26 -8.48 13.58
N VAL A 294 6.20 -9.01 14.20
CA VAL A 294 5.28 -9.98 13.57
C VAL A 294 4.56 -9.37 12.37
N PHE A 295 4.05 -8.15 12.48
CA PHE A 295 3.45 -7.44 11.33
C PHE A 295 4.46 -7.26 10.18
N GLY A 296 5.74 -7.03 10.49
CA GLY A 296 6.80 -6.89 9.51
C GLY A 296 7.08 -8.19 8.74
N ALA A 297 6.92 -9.34 9.39
CA ALA A 297 6.97 -10.65 8.74
C ALA A 297 5.70 -10.92 7.90
N ILE A 298 4.51 -10.58 8.40
CA ILE A 298 3.23 -10.77 7.70
C ILE A 298 3.20 -9.97 6.39
N ILE A 299 3.49 -8.67 6.43
CA ILE A 299 3.49 -7.79 5.24
C ILE A 299 4.42 -8.34 4.17
N SER A 300 5.66 -8.70 4.54
CA SER A 300 6.67 -9.13 3.60
C SER A 300 6.38 -10.50 3.00
N VAL A 301 5.98 -11.49 3.80
CA VAL A 301 5.63 -12.82 3.31
C VAL A 301 4.40 -12.76 2.40
N ILE A 302 3.34 -12.04 2.77
CA ILE A 302 2.16 -11.86 1.91
C ILE A 302 2.56 -11.16 0.62
N SER A 303 3.23 -10.01 0.69
CA SER A 303 3.58 -9.23 -0.51
C SER A 303 4.50 -9.98 -1.46
N CYS A 304 5.45 -10.76 -0.94
CA CYS A 304 6.31 -11.60 -1.76
C CYS A 304 5.54 -12.79 -2.37
N SER A 305 4.64 -13.42 -1.62
CA SER A 305 3.80 -14.53 -2.12
C SER A 305 2.88 -14.09 -3.25
N TRP A 306 2.27 -12.90 -3.13
CA TRP A 306 1.47 -12.30 -4.20
C TRP A 306 2.34 -11.91 -5.40
N GLY A 307 3.53 -11.34 -5.16
CA GLY A 307 4.52 -11.06 -6.20
C GLY A 307 4.89 -12.29 -7.05
N VAL A 308 5.40 -13.36 -6.43
CA VAL A 308 5.86 -14.56 -7.17
C VAL A 308 4.73 -15.43 -7.76
N THR A 309 3.47 -15.16 -7.41
CA THR A 309 2.29 -15.79 -8.04
C THR A 309 1.63 -14.91 -9.11
N THR A 310 2.31 -13.85 -9.56
CA THR A 310 1.80 -12.93 -10.57
C THR A 310 1.70 -13.58 -11.96
N THR A 311 0.58 -13.36 -12.64
CA THR A 311 0.31 -13.86 -14.01
C THR A 311 -0.38 -12.77 -14.83
N GLY A 312 -0.07 -12.64 -16.13
CA GLY A 312 -0.84 -11.75 -17.03
C GLY A 312 -0.20 -10.37 -17.28
N GLY A 313 1.11 -10.32 -17.49
CA GLY A 313 1.80 -9.09 -17.91
C GLY A 313 1.75 -7.96 -16.88
N ALA A 314 2.00 -6.73 -17.34
CA ALA A 314 2.01 -5.53 -16.50
C ALA A 314 0.68 -5.29 -15.76
N LYS A 315 -0.47 -5.64 -16.38
CA LYS A 315 -1.79 -5.57 -15.72
C LYS A 315 -1.85 -6.51 -14.50
N GLY A 316 -1.40 -7.76 -14.66
CA GLY A 316 -1.33 -8.73 -13.58
C GLY A 316 -0.42 -8.32 -12.42
N VAL A 317 0.67 -7.57 -12.71
CA VAL A 317 1.52 -6.96 -11.66
C VAL A 317 0.71 -5.95 -10.84
N GLY A 318 -0.03 -5.05 -11.49
CA GLY A 318 -0.89 -4.08 -10.81
C GLY A 318 -1.94 -4.73 -9.91
N GLU A 319 -2.70 -5.69 -10.46
CA GLU A 319 -3.74 -6.43 -9.73
C GLU A 319 -3.17 -7.26 -8.57
N SER A 320 -1.99 -7.86 -8.74
CA SER A 320 -1.32 -8.60 -7.66
C SER A 320 -0.74 -7.66 -6.59
N THR A 321 -0.34 -6.45 -6.97
CA THR A 321 0.16 -5.41 -6.06
C THR A 321 -0.95 -4.86 -5.16
N THR A 322 -2.13 -4.53 -5.70
CA THR A 322 -3.27 -4.09 -4.89
C THR A 322 -3.80 -5.21 -4.00
N SER A 323 -3.91 -6.43 -4.52
CA SER A 323 -4.31 -7.62 -3.75
C SER A 323 -3.34 -7.91 -2.60
N ALA A 324 -2.03 -7.76 -2.81
CA ALA A 324 -1.01 -7.94 -1.77
C ALA A 324 -1.21 -7.00 -0.58
N VAL A 325 -1.52 -5.73 -0.83
CA VAL A 325 -1.78 -4.74 0.23
C VAL A 325 -3.04 -5.08 1.00
N VAL A 326 -4.15 -5.35 0.31
CA VAL A 326 -5.43 -5.68 0.96
C VAL A 326 -5.31 -6.94 1.84
N MET A 327 -4.69 -8.00 1.32
CA MET A 327 -4.44 -9.22 2.09
C MET A 327 -3.48 -9.00 3.26
N SER A 328 -2.48 -8.10 3.12
CA SER A 328 -1.58 -7.72 4.21
C SER A 328 -2.32 -6.99 5.32
N LEU A 329 -3.23 -6.06 4.99
CA LEU A 329 -4.04 -5.33 5.97
C LEU A 329 -4.99 -6.26 6.74
N VAL A 330 -5.66 -7.19 6.06
CA VAL A 330 -6.49 -8.22 6.71
C VAL A 330 -5.64 -9.11 7.62
N GLY A 331 -4.45 -9.53 7.15
CA GLY A 331 -3.50 -10.33 7.95
C GLY A 331 -2.99 -9.60 9.20
N ILE A 332 -2.73 -8.28 9.11
CA ILE A 332 -2.38 -7.43 10.24
C ILE A 332 -3.49 -7.41 11.29
N PHE A 333 -4.74 -7.10 10.90
CA PHE A 333 -5.84 -6.99 11.88
C PHE A 333 -6.15 -8.33 12.58
N ILE A 334 -6.07 -9.46 11.87
CA ILE A 334 -6.23 -10.79 12.46
C ILE A 334 -5.09 -11.07 13.45
N ALA A 335 -3.84 -10.79 13.08
CA ALA A 335 -2.69 -10.99 13.96
C ALA A 335 -2.70 -10.04 15.18
N ASP A 336 -3.14 -8.80 15.01
CA ASP A 336 -3.27 -7.83 16.09
C ASP A 336 -4.30 -8.30 17.13
N PHE A 337 -5.49 -8.75 16.70
CA PHE A 337 -6.49 -9.33 17.61
C PHE A 337 -5.95 -10.54 18.39
N VAL A 338 -5.23 -11.45 17.72
CA VAL A 338 -4.64 -12.64 18.36
C VAL A 338 -3.53 -12.25 19.35
N LEU A 339 -2.64 -11.32 18.99
CA LEU A 339 -1.54 -10.87 19.84
C LEU A 339 -2.01 -10.00 21.02
N SER A 340 -3.00 -9.12 20.81
CA SER A 340 -3.65 -8.36 21.89
C SER A 340 -4.35 -9.30 22.88
N SER A 341 -5.03 -10.33 22.37
CA SER A 341 -5.61 -11.37 23.24
C SER A 341 -4.51 -12.04 24.06
N PHE A 342 -3.46 -12.57 23.43
CA PHE A 342 -2.37 -13.28 24.11
C PHE A 342 -1.60 -12.43 25.12
N PHE A 343 -1.29 -11.16 24.80
CA PHE A 343 -0.50 -10.29 25.69
C PHE A 343 -1.32 -9.65 26.82
N PHE A 344 -2.64 -9.48 26.68
CA PHE A 344 -3.47 -8.77 27.66
C PHE A 344 -4.54 -9.62 28.36
N GLN A 345 -4.76 -10.88 27.97
CA GLN A 345 -5.67 -11.81 28.68
C GLN A 345 -5.34 -11.92 30.19
N GLY A 346 -4.07 -11.93 30.58
CA GLY A 346 -3.65 -12.00 31.98
C GLY A 346 -4.12 -10.82 32.87
N ALA A 347 -4.56 -9.71 32.29
CA ALA A 347 -5.23 -8.64 33.03
C ALA A 347 -6.72 -8.93 33.30
N GLY A 348 -7.37 -9.71 32.44
CA GLY A 348 -8.77 -10.12 32.59
C GLY A 348 -8.97 -11.19 33.66
N ASP A 349 -8.04 -12.15 33.77
CA ASP A 349 -8.15 -13.21 34.79
C ASP A 349 -8.07 -12.68 36.22
N SER A 350 -7.42 -11.54 36.45
CA SER A 350 -7.40 -10.85 37.75
C SER A 350 -8.77 -10.27 38.14
N LEU A 351 -9.65 -9.94 37.17
CA LEU A 351 -11.04 -9.58 37.44
C LEU A 351 -11.90 -10.84 37.60
N LYS A 352 -11.65 -11.88 36.79
CA LYS A 352 -12.39 -13.15 36.83
C LYS A 352 -12.17 -13.95 38.13
N ASN A 353 -11.07 -13.70 38.83
CA ASN A 353 -10.77 -14.28 40.15
C ASN A 353 -11.20 -13.38 41.33
N CYS A 354 -11.86 -12.25 41.05
CA CYS A 354 -12.39 -11.30 42.04
C CYS A 354 -13.93 -11.22 42.03
N VAL A 355 -14.60 -12.16 41.35
CA VAL A 355 -16.06 -12.34 41.25
C VAL A 355 -16.39 -13.79 41.58
#